data_AF-A0A9D9U5Q5-F1
#
_entry.id   AF-A0A9D9U5Q5-F1
#
_cell.length_a   1.000
_cell.length_b   1.000
_cell.length_c   1.000
_cell.angle_alpha   90.00
_cell.angle_beta   90.00
_cell.angle_gamma   90.00
#
_symmetry.space_group_name_H-M   'P 1'
#
loop_
_entity.id
_entity.type
_entity.pdbx_description
1 polymer ?
#
loop_
_entity_poly.entity_id
_entity_poly.type
_entity_poly.pdbx_seq_one_letter_code
_entity_poly.pdbx_strand_id
1 'polypeptide(L)'
;MTPDQTNLFDGGTFEHKKDGARLRGQLLKVRELMRDGQWRTLGEIRAVVGGSEAGVSARLRDLRKEKFGARLVERRRRGAAGLAGDPKSGLWEYRVLA
;
A
#
# COMPACT_ATOMS: atom_id res chain seq x y z
N MET A 1 -3.58 -11.69 44.96
CA MET A 1 -4.90 -11.60 44.30
C MET A 1 -4.69 -10.77 43.04
N THR A 2 -4.51 -11.43 41.90
CA THR A 2 -4.46 -10.83 40.55
C THR A 2 -5.81 -11.04 39.86
N PRO A 3 -6.12 -10.24 38.82
CA PRO A 3 -5.86 -10.69 37.44
C PRO A 3 -5.14 -9.61 36.61
N ASP A 4 -4.01 -9.90 35.95
CA ASP A 4 -3.86 -10.34 34.54
C ASP A 4 -4.95 -9.88 33.56
N GLN A 5 -4.55 -9.06 32.58
CA GLN A 5 -5.31 -8.81 31.35
C GLN A 5 -4.33 -8.83 30.15
N THR A 6 -3.95 -10.04 29.77
CA THR A 6 -3.45 -10.37 28.44
C THR A 6 -4.63 -10.59 27.48
N ASN A 7 -4.83 -9.71 26.48
CA ASN A 7 -5.49 -10.09 25.21
C ASN A 7 -5.43 -8.95 24.18
N LEU A 8 -4.35 -8.87 23.42
CA LEU A 8 -4.33 -8.17 22.13
C LEU A 8 -3.68 -9.14 21.11
N PHE A 9 -4.39 -9.40 20.01
CA PHE A 9 -3.97 -10.23 18.87
C PHE A 9 -4.25 -11.74 18.98
N ASP A 10 -5.52 -12.13 18.97
CA ASP A 10 -5.88 -13.47 18.48
C ASP A 10 -5.86 -13.45 16.94
N GLY A 11 -4.66 -13.66 16.39
CA GLY A 11 -4.42 -13.89 14.96
C GLY A 11 -4.68 -15.35 14.62
N GLY A 12 -5.89 -15.82 14.87
CA GLY A 12 -6.33 -17.17 14.57
C GLY A 12 -6.51 -17.40 13.06
N THR A 13 -5.98 -18.53 12.59
CA THR A 13 -6.13 -19.10 11.24
C THR A 13 -5.18 -18.58 10.16
N PHE A 14 -3.87 -18.80 10.37
CA PHE A 14 -2.87 -18.76 9.30
C PHE A 14 -2.48 -20.19 8.89
N GLU A 15 -3.14 -20.73 7.86
CA GLU A 15 -2.72 -21.97 7.20
C GLU A 15 -1.72 -21.68 6.06
N HIS A 16 -0.44 -21.98 6.34
CA HIS A 16 0.72 -21.62 5.53
C HIS A 16 0.84 -22.28 4.14
N LYS A 17 0.06 -23.32 3.79
CA LYS A 17 0.43 -24.23 2.69
C LYS A 17 -0.38 -24.15 1.39
N LYS A 18 -1.54 -23.49 1.35
CA LYS A 18 -2.36 -23.42 0.12
C LYS A 18 -2.90 -22.03 -0.24
N ASP A 19 -2.75 -21.04 0.63
CA ASP A 19 -3.34 -19.69 0.48
C ASP A 19 -2.40 -18.58 -0.04
N GLY A 20 -1.15 -18.94 -0.40
CA GLY A 20 -0.19 -18.01 -0.99
C GLY A 20 -0.64 -17.40 -2.33
N ALA A 21 -1.60 -18.02 -3.02
CA ALA A 21 -2.07 -17.61 -4.34
C ALA A 21 -3.25 -16.60 -4.33
N ARG A 22 -4.08 -16.56 -3.27
CA ARG A 22 -5.35 -15.81 -3.28
C ARG A 22 -5.38 -14.55 -2.42
N LEU A 23 -4.81 -14.56 -1.21
CA LEU A 23 -4.76 -13.36 -0.34
C LEU A 23 -3.84 -12.24 -0.86
N ARG A 24 -3.06 -12.50 -1.92
CA ARG A 24 -2.05 -11.58 -2.48
C ARG A 24 -2.53 -10.72 -3.65
N GLY A 25 -3.73 -10.92 -4.19
CA GLY A 25 -4.14 -10.33 -5.47
C GLY A 25 -3.92 -8.80 -5.55
N GLN A 26 -4.47 -8.03 -4.61
CA GLN A 26 -4.32 -6.57 -4.63
C GLN A 26 -2.89 -6.13 -4.33
N LEU A 27 -2.22 -6.76 -3.35
CA LEU A 27 -0.83 -6.43 -3.01
C LEU A 27 0.12 -6.72 -4.18
N LEU A 28 -0.05 -7.86 -4.85
CA LEU A 28 0.73 -8.26 -6.00
C LEU A 28 0.50 -7.29 -7.17
N LYS A 29 -0.77 -6.98 -7.47
CA LYS A 29 -1.12 -6.00 -8.51
C LYS A 29 -0.53 -4.62 -8.22
N VAL A 30 -0.61 -4.12 -6.97
CA VAL A 30 0.05 -2.85 -6.58
C VAL A 30 1.55 -2.97 -6.77
N ARG A 31 2.17 -4.07 -6.32
CA ARG A 31 3.60 -4.30 -6.46
C ARG A 31 4.05 -4.29 -7.92
N GLU A 32 3.33 -5.01 -8.78
CA GLU A 32 3.65 -5.12 -10.20
C GLU A 32 3.43 -3.80 -10.94
N LEU A 33 2.36 -3.06 -10.62
CA LEU A 33 2.13 -1.74 -11.18
C LEU A 33 3.20 -0.75 -10.75
N MET A 34 3.60 -0.74 -9.48
CA MET A 34 4.50 0.29 -8.95
C MET A 34 5.98 -0.02 -9.20
N ARG A 35 6.33 -1.20 -9.73
CA ARG A 35 7.74 -1.60 -9.98
C ARG A 35 8.42 -0.75 -11.05
N ASP A 36 7.66 -0.05 -11.89
CA ASP A 36 8.20 0.85 -12.92
C ASP A 36 8.72 2.18 -12.37
N GLY A 37 8.58 2.42 -11.06
CA GLY A 37 9.08 3.63 -10.42
C GLY A 37 8.37 4.91 -10.87
N GLN A 38 7.19 4.82 -11.49
CA GLN A 38 6.42 6.00 -11.86
C GLN A 38 5.63 6.55 -10.66
N TRP A 39 5.50 7.87 -10.61
CA TRP A 39 4.67 8.55 -9.62
C TRP A 39 3.19 8.37 -9.96
N ARG A 40 2.40 7.85 -9.01
CA ARG A 40 0.96 7.65 -9.16
C ARG A 40 0.20 8.03 -7.90
N THR A 41 -0.97 8.62 -8.08
CA THR A 41 -1.95 8.87 -7.02
C THR A 41 -2.65 7.57 -6.60
N LEU A 42 -3.28 7.57 -5.43
CA LEU A 42 -4.12 6.43 -5.01
C LEU A 42 -5.26 6.17 -6.01
N GLY A 43 -5.85 7.22 -6.58
CA GLY A 43 -6.87 7.13 -7.64
C GLY A 43 -6.36 6.44 -8.90
N GLU A 44 -5.16 6.78 -9.38
CA GLU A 44 -4.57 6.13 -10.55
C GLU A 44 -4.24 4.66 -10.29
N ILE A 45 -3.73 4.34 -9.10
CA ILE A 45 -3.43 2.96 -8.71
C ILE A 45 -4.74 2.15 -8.56
N ARG A 46 -5.77 2.71 -7.91
CA ARG A 46 -7.07 2.04 -7.72
C ARG A 46 -7.75 1.77 -9.06
N ALA A 47 -7.61 2.66 -10.05
CA ALA A 47 -8.23 2.50 -11.36
C ALA A 47 -7.69 1.26 -12.10
N VAL A 48 -6.42 0.91 -11.88
CA VAL A 48 -5.79 -0.27 -12.49
C VAL A 48 -5.99 -1.52 -11.63
N VAL A 49 -5.78 -1.40 -10.32
CA VAL A 49 -5.73 -2.55 -9.41
C VAL A 49 -7.12 -2.96 -8.90
N GLY A 50 -8.07 -2.02 -8.88
CA GLY A 50 -9.39 -2.17 -8.30
C GLY A 50 -9.41 -2.03 -6.77
N GLY A 51 -10.62 -1.96 -6.22
CA GLY A 51 -10.89 -1.78 -4.78
C GLY A 51 -10.83 -0.32 -4.33
N SER A 52 -10.70 -0.11 -3.02
CA SER A 52 -10.73 1.23 -2.41
C SER A 52 -9.33 1.84 -2.27
N GLU A 53 -9.24 3.18 -2.29
CA GLU A 53 -7.97 3.90 -2.06
C GLU A 53 -7.36 3.61 -0.69
N ALA A 54 -8.21 3.40 0.33
CA ALA A 54 -7.76 2.97 1.65
C ALA A 54 -7.06 1.60 1.59
N GLY A 55 -7.58 0.67 0.78
CA GLY A 55 -6.98 -0.64 0.55
C GLY A 55 -5.63 -0.54 -0.16
N VAL A 56 -5.56 0.28 -1.22
CA VAL A 56 -4.30 0.57 -1.94
C VAL A 56 -3.26 1.19 -0.99
N SER A 57 -3.66 2.14 -0.16
CA SER A 57 -2.79 2.77 0.84
C SER A 57 -2.24 1.73 1.84
N ALA A 58 -3.08 0.81 2.31
CA ALA A 58 -2.63 -0.30 3.15
C ALA A 58 -1.61 -1.19 2.43
N ARG A 59 -1.83 -1.51 1.14
CA ARG A 59 -0.89 -2.33 0.36
C ARG A 59 0.45 -1.63 0.12
N LEU A 60 0.46 -0.32 -0.18
CA LEU A 60 1.69 0.47 -0.26
C LEU A 60 2.48 0.45 1.06
N ARG A 61 1.78 0.48 2.21
CA ARG A 61 2.45 0.35 3.52
C ARG A 61 3.02 -1.05 3.72
N ASP A 62 2.33 -2.09 3.26
CA ASP A 62 2.81 -3.47 3.34
C ASP A 62 4.10 -3.67 2.55
N LEU A 63 4.26 -3.04 1.37
CA LEU A 63 5.48 -3.17 0.56
C LEU A 63 6.78 -2.77 1.28
N ARG A 64 6.68 -1.90 2.30
CA ARG A 64 7.82 -1.48 3.13
C ARG A 64 8.29 -2.55 4.12
N LYS A 65 7.44 -3.54 4.43
CA LYS A 65 7.78 -4.60 5.38
C LYS A 65 8.76 -5.58 4.73
N GLU A 66 9.71 -6.08 5.50
CA GLU A 66 10.75 -7.00 5.03
C GLU A 66 10.17 -8.24 4.34
N LYS A 67 9.12 -8.82 4.92
CA LYS A 67 8.40 -9.99 4.35
C LYS A 67 7.77 -9.75 2.97
N PHE A 68 7.69 -8.51 2.50
CA PHE A 68 7.13 -8.14 1.19
C PHE A 68 8.16 -7.48 0.26
N GLY A 69 9.43 -7.46 0.66
CA GLY A 69 10.55 -7.02 -0.17
C GLY A 69 11.21 -5.72 0.29
N ALA A 70 10.90 -5.22 1.50
CA ALA A 70 11.53 -4.03 2.11
C ALA A 70 11.63 -2.83 1.14
N ARG A 71 10.60 -2.62 0.32
CA ARG A 71 10.67 -1.64 -0.77
C ARG A 71 10.63 -0.22 -0.23
N LEU A 72 11.39 0.66 -0.86
CA LEU A 72 11.34 2.08 -0.56
C LEU A 72 10.11 2.70 -1.22
N VAL A 73 9.19 3.22 -0.40
CA VAL A 73 7.97 3.89 -0.87
C VAL A 73 8.07 5.38 -0.56
N GLU A 74 8.21 6.19 -1.61
CA GLU A 74 8.24 7.63 -1.51
C GLU A 74 6.84 8.22 -1.73
N ARG A 75 6.58 9.39 -1.15
CA ARG A 75 5.35 10.15 -1.35
C ARG A 75 5.64 11.63 -1.55
N ARG A 76 4.89 12.30 -2.41
CA ARG A 76 4.95 13.77 -2.57
C ARG A 76 3.59 14.35 -2.94
N ARG A 77 3.43 15.66 -2.79
CA ARG A 77 2.25 16.38 -3.29
C ARG A 77 2.42 16.65 -4.79
N ARG A 78 1.49 16.17 -5.60
CA ARG A 78 1.35 16.53 -7.01
C ARG A 78 1.09 18.03 -7.11
N GLY A 79 1.82 18.72 -7.98
CA GLY A 79 1.68 20.16 -8.19
C GLY A 79 2.43 21.06 -7.19
N ALA A 80 3.23 20.53 -6.25
CA ALA A 80 4.06 21.37 -5.39
C ALA A 80 5.13 22.19 -6.14
N ALA A 81 5.38 21.88 -7.41
CA ALA A 81 6.28 22.62 -8.30
C ALA A 81 5.56 23.42 -9.40
N GLY A 82 4.22 23.40 -9.46
CA GLY A 82 3.44 24.01 -10.53
C GLY A 82 2.35 24.90 -9.95
N LEU A 83 2.52 26.20 -10.12
CA LEU A 83 1.53 27.28 -10.12
C LEU A 83 0.29 27.06 -9.22
N ALA A 84 0.20 27.86 -8.15
CA ALA A 84 -1.00 27.98 -7.32
C ALA A 84 -2.25 28.15 -8.22
N GLY A 85 -3.11 27.14 -8.27
CA GLY A 85 -4.35 27.20 -9.07
C GLY A 85 -4.75 25.89 -9.77
N ASP A 86 -3.86 24.89 -9.89
CA ASP A 86 -4.23 23.61 -10.49
C ASP A 86 -5.20 22.82 -9.58
N PRO A 87 -6.39 22.39 -10.01
CA PRO A 87 -7.31 21.64 -9.16
C PRO A 87 -6.78 20.24 -8.77
N LYS A 88 -5.69 19.79 -9.41
CA LYS A 88 -4.95 18.56 -9.05
C LYS A 88 -3.74 18.85 -8.16
N SER A 89 -3.44 20.13 -7.90
CA SER A 89 -2.40 20.55 -6.96
C SER A 89 -2.85 20.19 -5.54
N GLY A 90 -2.03 19.43 -4.83
CA GLY A 90 -2.34 18.93 -3.49
C GLY A 90 -2.72 17.45 -3.39
N LEU A 91 -2.88 16.71 -4.49
CA LEU A 91 -3.04 15.25 -4.39
C LEU A 91 -1.74 14.59 -3.97
N TRP A 92 -1.80 13.53 -3.15
CA TRP A 92 -0.63 12.72 -2.85
C TRP A 92 -0.37 11.72 -3.98
N GLU A 93 0.87 11.68 -4.45
CA GLU A 93 1.36 10.65 -5.33
C GLU A 93 2.51 9.88 -4.67
N TYR A 94 2.65 8.63 -5.09
CA TYR A 94 3.52 7.63 -4.50
C TYR A 94 4.40 7.05 -5.59
N ARG A 95 5.62 6.65 -5.21
CA ARG A 95 6.54 5.89 -6.05
C ARG A 95 7.12 4.76 -5.23
N VAL A 96 7.35 3.60 -5.85
CA VAL A 96 8.05 2.48 -5.22
C VAL A 96 9.36 2.27 -5.97
N LEU A 97 10.47 2.27 -5.23
CA LEU A 97 11.79 1.95 -5.75
C LEU A 97 12.13 0.49 -5.41
N ALA A 98 12.76 -0.18 -6.37
CA ALA A 98 13.20 -1.56 -6.26
C ALA A 98 14.39 -1.68 -5.31
#